data_AF-A0A6P1R657-F1
#
_entry.id   AF-A0A6P1R657-F1
#
_cell.length_a   1.000
_cell.length_b   1.000
_cell.length_c   1.000
_cell.angle_alpha   90.00
_cell.angle_beta   90.00
_cell.angle_gamma   90.00
#
_symmetry.space_group_name_H-M   'P 1'
#
loop_
_entity.id
_entity.type
_entity.pdbx_description
1 polymer ?
#
loop_
_entity_poly.entity_id
_entity_poly.type
_entity_poly.pdbx_seq_one_letter_code
_entity_poly.pdbx_strand_id
1 'polypeptide(L)'
;MNRLQKFVERGGFGEGPGRAACVIDPTKLPEPSRGFEWHIVGDFMPGEPILADPELKQVFEVALKRGCAVVAQDFQQPNRIR
;
A
#
# COMPACT_ATOMS: atom_id res chain seq x y z
N MET A 1 5.51 -18.36 2.18
CA MET A 1 5.73 -17.47 1.03
C MET A 1 5.05 -16.14 1.35
N ASN A 2 5.79 -15.12 1.84
CA ASN A 2 5.21 -13.82 2.15
C ASN A 2 5.46 -12.86 0.97
N ARG A 3 4.42 -12.63 0.17
CA ARG A 3 4.46 -11.65 -0.92
C ARG A 3 4.05 -10.29 -0.36
N LEU A 4 4.74 -9.22 -0.77
CA LEU A 4 4.36 -7.85 -0.42
C LEU A 4 2.96 -7.55 -1.00
N GLN A 5 2.01 -7.21 -0.14
CA GLN A 5 0.66 -6.81 -0.48
C GLN A 5 0.51 -5.30 -0.28
N LYS A 6 -0.25 -4.65 -1.16
CA LYS A 6 -0.60 -3.24 -0.99
C LYS A 6 -2.03 -3.15 -0.44
N PHE A 7 -2.20 -2.30 0.55
CA PHE A 7 -3.48 -1.90 1.09
C PHE A 7 -3.67 -0.40 0.88
N VAL A 8 -4.90 0.03 0.69
CA VAL A 8 -5.27 1.44 0.57
C VAL A 8 -6.42 1.72 1.51
N GLU A 9 -6.36 2.85 2.21
CA GLU A 9 -7.49 3.32 3.00
C GLU A 9 -8.55 3.87 2.06
N ARG A 10 -9.77 3.37 2.24
CA ARG A 10 -10.96 3.98 1.66
C ARG A 10 -11.99 4.21 2.76
N GLY A 11 -12.61 5.38 2.72
CA GLY A 11 -13.74 5.71 3.56
C GLY A 11 -14.99 4.99 3.08
N GLY A 12 -15.90 4.69 4.00
CA GLY A 12 -17.14 3.96 3.72
C GLY A 12 -18.07 4.61 2.66
N PHE A 13 -17.87 5.89 2.35
CA PHE A 13 -18.62 6.62 1.33
C PHE A 13 -17.84 6.86 0.02
N GLY A 14 -16.72 6.16 -0.18
CA GLY A 14 -15.83 6.38 -1.32
C GLY A 14 -14.87 7.56 -1.13
N GLU A 15 -14.77 8.09 0.09
CA GLU A 15 -13.76 9.10 0.45
C GLU A 15 -12.37 8.47 0.39
N GLY A 16 -11.54 8.95 -0.53
CA GLY A 16 -10.18 8.46 -0.72
C GLY A 16 -9.70 8.58 -2.17
N PRO A 17 -8.41 8.33 -2.42
CA PRO A 17 -7.53 7.54 -1.56
C PRO A 17 -7.00 8.32 -0.34
N GLY A 18 -7.08 7.70 0.83
CA GLY A 18 -6.39 8.16 2.04
C GLY A 18 -4.92 7.73 2.02
N ARG A 19 -4.50 6.96 3.04
CA ARG A 19 -3.16 6.39 3.13
C ARG A 19 -3.04 5.10 2.33
N ALA A 20 -1.81 4.72 1.97
CA ALA A 20 -1.51 3.38 1.45
C ALA A 20 -0.52 2.66 2.36
N ALA A 21 -0.56 1.34 2.37
CA ALA A 21 0.31 0.51 3.18
C ALA A 21 0.86 -0.66 2.37
N CYS A 22 2.16 -0.90 2.48
CA CYS A 22 2.82 -2.11 2.02
C CYS A 22 2.99 -3.07 3.18
N VAL A 23 2.50 -4.29 3.03
CA VAL A 23 2.38 -5.27 4.10
C VAL A 23 2.95 -6.60 3.65
N ILE A 24 3.90 -7.13 4.41
CA ILE A 24 4.39 -8.51 4.28
C ILE A 24 3.74 -9.38 5.34
N ASP A 25 3.51 -8.80 6.51
CA ASP A 25 2.89 -9.44 7.65
C ASP A 25 1.62 -8.65 8.03
N PRO A 26 0.42 -9.16 7.71
CA PRO A 26 -0.85 -8.53 8.05
C PRO A 26 -1.02 -8.25 9.55
N THR A 27 -0.33 -9.01 10.42
CA THR A 27 -0.37 -8.77 11.87
C THR A 27 0.34 -7.48 12.29
N LYS A 28 1.16 -6.90 11.40
CA LYS A 28 1.88 -5.63 11.59
C LYS A 28 1.16 -4.43 10.97
N LEU A 29 0.06 -4.65 10.26
CA LEU A 29 -0.72 -3.57 9.66
C LEU A 29 -1.41 -2.78 10.79
N PRO A 30 -1.20 -1.46 10.89
CA PRO A 30 -1.86 -0.66 11.91
C PRO A 30 -3.35 -0.51 11.62
N GLU A 31 -4.11 -0.11 12.64
CA GLU A 31 -5.54 0.18 12.48
C GLU A 31 -5.76 1.32 11.45
N PRO A 32 -6.84 1.22 10.66
CA PRO A 32 -7.17 2.26 9.71
C PRO A 32 -7.60 3.55 10.42
N SER A 33 -7.56 4.66 9.69
CA SER A 33 -8.03 5.97 10.13
C SER A 33 -9.52 5.89 10.50
N ARG A 34 -9.97 6.77 11.41
CA ARG A 34 -11.37 6.80 11.83
C ARG A 34 -12.31 6.99 10.64
N GLY A 35 -13.21 6.04 10.40
CA GLY A 35 -14.15 6.07 9.28
C GLY A 35 -13.59 5.48 7.96
N PHE A 36 -12.37 4.94 8.00
CA PHE A 36 -11.72 4.27 6.88
C PHE A 36 -11.55 2.78 7.16
N GLU A 37 -11.42 2.01 6.08
CA GLU A 37 -11.06 0.60 6.12
C GLU A 37 -9.89 0.33 5.17
N TRP A 38 -9.07 -0.67 5.52
CA TRP A 38 -7.99 -1.12 4.65
C TRP A 38 -8.53 -2.05 3.57
N HIS A 39 -8.38 -1.65 2.31
CA HIS A 39 -8.72 -2.47 1.16
C HIS A 39 -7.46 -3.00 0.51
N ILE A 40 -7.40 -4.33 0.33
CA ILE A 40 -6.30 -4.96 -0.40
C ILE A 40 -6.39 -4.62 -1.89
N VAL A 41 -5.25 -4.25 -2.48
CA VAL A 41 -5.09 -4.05 -3.92
C VAL A 41 -4.55 -5.35 -4.51
N GLY A 42 -5.44 -6.17 -5.07
CA GLY A 42 -5.11 -7.51 -5.58
C GLY A 42 -4.12 -7.52 -6.75
N ASP A 43 -4.18 -6.50 -7.61
CA ASP A 43 -3.32 -6.38 -8.80
C ASP A 43 -1.96 -5.73 -8.51
N PHE A 44 -1.58 -5.59 -7.23
CA PHE A 44 -0.34 -4.92 -6.88
C PHE A 44 0.91 -5.71 -7.29
N MET A 45 1.65 -5.11 -8.21
CA MET A 45 2.99 -5.52 -8.63
C MET A 45 4.04 -4.49 -8.15
N PRO A 46 4.91 -4.85 -7.19
CA PRO A 46 5.90 -3.90 -6.65
C PRO A 46 6.99 -3.51 -7.65
N GLY A 47 7.18 -4.24 -8.75
CA GLY A 47 8.24 -3.96 -9.73
C GLY A 47 8.08 -2.63 -10.48
N GLU A 48 6.85 -2.27 -10.88
CA GLU A 48 6.59 -1.04 -11.66
C GLU A 48 6.66 0.24 -10.81
N PRO A 49 6.08 0.32 -9.60
CA PRO A 49 6.14 1.51 -8.76
C PRO A 49 7.57 1.89 -8.31
N ILE A 50 8.44 0.92 -8.02
CA ILE A 50 9.84 1.19 -7.63
C ILE A 50 10.60 1.90 -8.75
N LEU A 51 10.30 1.55 -10.01
CA LEU A 51 10.92 2.17 -11.17
C LEU A 51 10.40 3.58 -11.41
N ALA A 52 9.14 3.85 -11.06
CA ALA A 52 8.52 5.15 -11.20
C ALA A 52 8.90 6.12 -10.06
N ASP A 53 9.10 5.60 -8.85
CA ASP A 53 9.35 6.41 -7.66
C ASP A 53 10.42 5.76 -6.75
N PRO A 54 11.62 6.37 -6.63
CA PRO A 54 12.69 5.87 -5.79
C PRO A 54 12.37 5.90 -4.28
N GLU A 55 11.44 6.76 -3.84
CA GLU A 55 11.03 6.84 -2.43
C GLU A 55 10.24 5.58 -2.03
N LEU A 56 9.51 4.97 -2.97
CA LEU A 56 8.82 3.69 -2.73
C LEU A 56 9.76 2.52 -2.48
N LYS A 57 11.01 2.59 -2.99
CA LYS A 57 12.01 1.58 -2.68
C LYS A 57 12.26 1.52 -1.18
N GLN A 58 12.38 2.67 -0.51
CA GLN A 58 12.59 2.73 0.94
C GLN A 58 11.36 2.20 1.68
N VAL A 59 10.15 2.52 1.23
CA VAL A 59 8.90 2.01 1.80
C VAL A 59 8.85 0.49 1.74
N PHE A 60 9.23 -0.10 0.61
CA PHE A 60 9.20 -1.56 0.46
C PHE A 60 10.32 -2.23 1.27
N GLU A 61 11.50 -1.63 1.35
CA GLU A 61 12.56 -2.11 2.24
C GLU A 61 12.13 -2.06 3.71
N VAL A 62 11.41 -1.01 4.13
CA VAL A 62 10.85 -0.92 5.49
C VAL A 62 9.80 -2.01 5.71
N ALA A 63 8.89 -2.22 4.76
CA ALA A 63 7.90 -3.29 4.85
C ALA A 63 8.54 -4.68 4.90
N LEU A 64 9.64 -4.89 4.17
CA LEU A 64 10.44 -6.12 4.21
C LEU A 64 11.11 -6.33 5.57
N LYS A 65 11.63 -5.26 6.18
CA LYS A 65 12.34 -5.33 7.47
C LYS A 65 11.40 -5.38 8.68
N ARG A 66 10.27 -4.67 8.64
CA ARG A 66 9.37 -4.45 9.78
C ARG A 66 8.04 -5.20 9.66
N GLY A 67 7.75 -5.78 8.51
CA GLY A 67 6.48 -6.45 8.19
C GLY A 67 5.41 -5.52 7.61
N CYS A 68 5.52 -4.20 7.81
CA CYS A 68 4.61 -3.21 7.24
C CYS A 68 5.31 -1.84 7.08
N ALA A 69 4.89 -1.07 6.07
CA ALA A 69 5.20 0.35 5.91
C ALA A 69 3.95 1.10 5.41
N VAL A 70 3.58 2.19 6.08
CA VAL A 70 2.45 3.05 5.71
C VAL A 70 2.98 4.35 5.11
N VAL A 71 2.33 4.82 4.05
CA VAL A 71 2.62 6.08 3.36
C VAL A 71 1.37 6.96 3.31
N ALA A 72 1.58 8.27 3.42
CA ALA A 72 0.51 9.24 3.56
C ALA A 72 -0.34 9.40 2.29
N GLN A 73 0.21 9.07 1.13
CA GLN A 73 -0.46 9.24 -0.16
C GLN A 73 -0.44 7.92 -0.92
N ASP A 74 -1.56 7.57 -1.54
CA ASP A 74 -1.58 6.42 -2.45
C ASP A 74 -0.65 6.66 -3.63
N PHE A 75 0.33 5.78 -3.78
CA PHE A 75 1.17 5.73 -4.96
C PHE A 75 0.46 4.90 -6.01
N GLN A 76 -0.23 5.59 -6.91
CA GLN A 76 -1.02 4.96 -7.95
C GLN A 76 -0.09 4.18 -8.88
N GLN A 77 -0.40 2.91 -9.14
CA GLN A 77 0.24 2.23 -10.25
C GLN A 77 -0.17 2.96 -11.54
N PRO A 78 0.76 3.30 -12.44
CA PRO A 78 0.41 3.95 -13.70
C PRO A 78 -0.61 3.07 -14.42
N ASN A 79 -1.78 3.67 -14.70
CA ASN A 79 -2.93 3.06 -15.35
C ASN A 79 -2.46 2.12 -16.49
N ARG A 80 -2.72 0.81 -16.38
CA ARG A 80 -2.82 -0.02 -17.58
C ARG A 80 -4.13 0.36 -18.27
N ILE A 81 -4.03 1.31 -19.20
CA ILE A 81 -5.02 1.52 -20.24
C ILE A 81 -5.17 0.18 -20.96
N ARG A 82 -6.37 -0.41 -20.85
CA ARG A 82 -6.76 -1.61 -21.62
C ARG A 82 -6.83 -1.29 -23.10
#